data_AF-A0AA87FI36-F1
#
_entry.id   AF-A0AA87FI36-F1
#
_cell.length_a   1.000
_cell.length_b   1.000
_cell.length_c   1.000
_cell.angle_alpha   90.00
_cell.angle_beta   90.00
_cell.angle_gamma   90.00
#
_symmetry.space_group_name_H-M   'P 1'
#
loop_
_entity.id
_entity.type
_entity.pdbx_description
1 polymer ?
#
loop_
_entity_poly.entity_id
_entity_poly.type
_entity_poly.pdbx_seq_one_letter_code
_entity_poly.pdbx_strand_id
1 'polypeptide(L)'
;MDLNKKNYYSNEADWQYMSVSQFKTFQECEAATLAKLKEEWSPESDPTALLVGNYVHSYFKSPEAHQEFIQENASAIYKKNGSERAEFAQAINMIETLEYDDFFVLSIKARKN
;
A
#
# COMPACT_ATOMS: atom_id res chain seq x y z
N MET A 1 -0.89 -10.25 20.55
CA MET A 1 -1.88 -9.56 19.70
C MET A 1 -2.06 -10.41 18.45
N ASP A 2 -3.29 -10.66 18.01
CA ASP A 2 -3.49 -11.38 16.75
C ASP A 2 -3.54 -10.37 15.60
N LEU A 3 -2.59 -10.48 14.68
CA LEU A 3 -2.48 -9.59 13.52
C LEU A 3 -3.54 -9.94 12.47
N ASN A 4 -4.13 -8.90 11.90
CA ASN A 4 -5.09 -8.96 10.81
C ASN A 4 -4.91 -7.72 9.91
N LYS A 5 -5.65 -7.67 8.80
CA LYS A 5 -5.49 -6.59 7.81
C LYS A 5 -5.67 -5.18 8.40
N LYS A 6 -6.50 -5.01 9.43
CA LYS A 6 -6.83 -3.70 10.00
C LYS A 6 -5.80 -3.20 11.00
N ASN A 7 -5.11 -4.10 11.70
CA ASN A 7 -4.13 -3.73 12.73
C ASN A 7 -2.67 -4.01 12.32
N TYR A 8 -2.43 -4.57 11.13
CA TYR A 8 -1.09 -4.92 10.66
C TYR A 8 -0.11 -3.74 10.65
N TYR A 9 -0.60 -2.53 10.35
CA TYR A 9 0.19 -1.29 10.32
C TYR A 9 -0.09 -0.37 11.54
N SER A 10 -0.66 -0.91 12.62
CA SER A 10 -0.93 -0.10 13.81
C SER A 10 0.34 0.12 14.63
N ASN A 11 0.38 1.21 15.41
CA ASN A 11 1.52 1.51 16.27
C ASN A 11 1.76 0.37 17.29
N GLU A 12 0.69 -0.23 17.82
CA GLU A 12 0.79 -1.38 18.74
C GLU A 12 1.41 -2.61 18.08
N ALA A 13 1.11 -2.86 16.79
CA ALA A 13 1.74 -3.93 16.04
C ALA A 13 3.23 -3.64 15.83
N ASP A 14 3.58 -2.40 15.46
CA ASP A 14 4.98 -1.98 15.27
C ASP A 14 5.82 -2.07 16.57
N TRP A 15 5.21 -1.90 17.74
CA TRP A 15 5.88 -2.14 19.03
C TRP A 15 6.09 -3.63 19.35
N GLN A 16 5.17 -4.50 18.95
CA GLN A 16 5.22 -5.94 19.25
C GLN A 16 5.99 -6.76 18.22
N TYR A 17 6.01 -6.30 16.96
CA TYR A 17 6.52 -7.06 15.82
C TYR A 17 7.44 -6.20 14.96
N MET A 18 8.73 -6.55 14.92
CA MET A 18 9.69 -5.88 14.06
C MET A 18 9.37 -6.13 12.58
N SER A 19 9.07 -5.08 11.83
CA SER A 19 8.84 -5.17 10.38
C SER A 19 10.10 -4.89 9.57
N VAL A 20 10.16 -5.35 8.31
CA VAL A 20 11.30 -5.05 7.41
C VAL A 20 11.43 -3.54 7.19
N SER A 21 10.32 -2.83 7.07
CA SER A 21 10.32 -1.37 6.91
C SER A 21 10.87 -0.68 8.16
N GLN A 22 10.44 -1.10 9.34
CA GLN A 22 10.94 -0.55 10.61
C GLN A 22 12.42 -0.85 10.82
N PHE A 23 12.87 -2.07 10.49
CA PHE A 23 14.30 -2.42 10.55
C PHE A 23 15.13 -1.50 9.65
N LYS A 24 14.70 -1.25 8.41
CA LYS A 24 15.39 -0.34 7.49
C LYS A 24 15.47 1.08 8.04
N THR A 25 14.40 1.61 8.61
CA THR A 25 14.44 2.97 9.17
C THR A 25 15.30 3.04 10.43
N PHE A 26 15.38 1.97 11.23
CA PHE A 26 16.35 1.89 12.33
C PHE A 26 17.79 1.96 11.82
N GLN A 27 18.10 1.25 10.72
CA GLN A 27 19.43 1.31 10.09
C GLN A 27 19.76 2.71 9.54
N GLU A 28 18.76 3.47 9.09
CA GLU A 28 18.94 4.84 8.59
C GLU A 28 19.11 5.85 9.74
N CYS A 29 18.21 5.82 10.72
CA CYS A 29 18.26 6.67 11.91
C CYS A 29 17.44 6.07 13.06
N GLU A 30 18.15 5.54 14.06
CA GLU A 30 17.53 4.93 15.24
C GLU A 30 16.67 5.92 16.03
N ALA A 31 17.14 7.15 16.21
CA ALA A 31 16.44 8.18 16.96
C ALA A 31 15.12 8.59 16.28
N ALA A 32 15.12 8.75 14.95
CA ALA A 32 13.91 9.08 14.20
C ALA A 32 12.89 7.94 14.22
N THR A 33 13.35 6.69 14.08
CA THR A 33 12.45 5.52 14.17
C THR A 33 11.85 5.38 15.57
N LEU A 34 12.64 5.60 16.62
CA LEU A 34 12.13 5.56 17.99
C LEU A 34 11.14 6.70 18.26
N ALA A 35 11.41 7.91 17.77
CA ALA A 35 10.48 9.04 17.89
C ALA A 35 9.16 8.77 17.15
N LYS A 36 9.22 8.12 15.96
CA LYS A 36 8.03 7.65 15.23
C LYS A 36 7.24 6.62 16.02
N LEU A 37 7.92 5.64 16.62
CA LEU A 37 7.28 4.61 17.44
C LEU A 37 6.59 5.19 18.67
N LYS A 38 7.20 6.19 19.31
CA LYS A 38 6.62 6.92 20.44
C LYS A 38 5.55 7.93 20.05
N GLU A 39 5.27 8.07 18.75
CA GLU A 39 4.35 9.07 18.20
C GLU A 39 4.75 10.53 18.54
N GLU A 40 6.02 10.76 18.89
CA GLU A 40 6.59 12.09 19.19
C GLU A 40 6.89 12.87 17.91
N TRP A 41 7.09 12.16 16.80
CA TRP A 41 7.39 12.73 15.49
C TRP A 41 6.88 11.81 14.39
N SER A 42 6.36 12.37 13.29
CA SER A 42 5.98 11.61 12.10
C SER A 42 6.71 12.17 10.89
N PRO A 43 7.27 11.31 10.00
CA PRO A 43 7.90 11.79 8.79
C PRO A 43 6.88 12.49 7.88
N GLU A 44 7.24 13.65 7.34
CA GLU A 44 6.52 14.23 6.22
C GLU A 44 6.87 13.44 4.96
N SER A 45 5.92 12.64 4.48
CA SER A 45 6.06 11.92 3.22
C SER A 45 4.78 12.01 2.42
N ASP A 46 4.89 12.23 1.12
CA ASP A 46 3.76 12.14 0.20
C ASP A 46 3.30 10.67 0.09
N PRO A 47 2.06 10.33 0.50
CA PRO A 47 1.56 8.97 0.44
C PRO A 47 1.24 8.51 -0.99
N THR A 48 1.30 9.38 -1.99
CA THR A 48 0.84 9.11 -3.36
C THR A 48 1.49 7.87 -3.96
N ALA A 49 2.81 7.69 -3.82
CA ALA A 49 3.51 6.51 -4.35
C ALA A 49 3.01 5.21 -3.70
N LEU A 50 2.76 5.22 -2.38
CA LEU A 50 2.24 4.07 -1.65
C LEU A 50 0.79 3.76 -2.06
N LEU A 51 -0.04 4.80 -2.24
CA LEU A 51 -1.42 4.65 -2.68
C LEU A 51 -1.51 4.08 -4.10
N VAL A 52 -0.69 4.56 -5.03
CA VAL A 52 -0.61 4.03 -6.41
C VAL A 52 -0.17 2.56 -6.40
N GLY A 53 0.88 2.23 -5.63
CA GLY A 53 1.34 0.84 -5.50
C GLY A 53 0.26 -0.08 -4.93
N ASN A 54 -0.46 0.37 -3.89
CA ASN A 54 -1.56 -0.39 -3.30
C ASN A 54 -2.79 -0.49 -4.21
N TYR A 55 -3.04 0.51 -5.06
CA TYR A 55 -4.07 0.44 -6.09
C TYR A 55 -3.81 -0.72 -7.06
N VAL A 56 -2.60 -0.80 -7.61
CA VAL A 56 -2.21 -1.92 -8.50
C VAL A 56 -2.19 -3.25 -7.75
N HIS A 57 -1.64 -3.28 -6.53
CA HIS A 57 -1.57 -4.51 -5.74
C HIS A 57 -2.95 -5.07 -5.38
N SER A 58 -3.88 -4.21 -4.98
CA SER A 58 -5.24 -4.60 -4.62
C SER A 58 -6.01 -5.16 -5.82
N TYR A 59 -5.79 -4.64 -7.03
CA TYR A 59 -6.36 -5.16 -8.28
C TYR A 59 -6.03 -6.64 -8.49
N PHE A 60 -4.74 -7.00 -8.41
CA PHE A 60 -4.32 -8.40 -8.62
C PHE A 60 -4.65 -9.33 -7.45
N LYS A 61 -4.92 -8.78 -6.26
CA LYS A 61 -5.34 -9.54 -5.08
C LYS A 61 -6.74 -10.13 -5.27
N SER A 62 -7.77 -9.30 -5.38
CA SER A 62 -9.13 -9.71 -5.75
C SER A 62 -10.01 -8.49 -6.09
N PRO A 63 -11.13 -8.67 -6.83
CA PRO A 63 -12.07 -7.59 -7.12
C PRO A 63 -12.61 -6.91 -5.85
N GLU A 64 -12.91 -7.68 -4.81
CA GLU A 64 -13.45 -7.16 -3.54
C GLU A 64 -12.40 -6.31 -2.81
N ALA A 65 -11.14 -6.78 -2.77
CA ALA A 65 -10.05 -6.05 -2.13
C ALA A 65 -9.75 -4.74 -2.87
N HIS A 66 -9.85 -4.73 -4.20
CA HIS A 66 -9.67 -3.52 -5.00
C HIS A 66 -10.80 -2.52 -4.77
N GLN A 67 -12.05 -3.00 -4.73
CA GLN A 67 -13.20 -2.15 -4.45
C GLN A 67 -13.16 -1.55 -3.05
N GLU A 68 -12.79 -2.33 -2.03
CA GLU A 68 -12.58 -1.86 -0.65
C GLU A 68 -11.51 -0.75 -0.63
N PHE A 69 -10.36 -0.97 -1.28
CA PHE A 69 -9.29 0.02 -1.36
C PHE A 69 -9.74 1.34 -2.03
N ILE A 70 -10.48 1.26 -3.13
CA ILE A 70 -11.01 2.44 -3.82
C ILE A 70 -11.97 3.21 -2.91
N GLN A 71 -12.85 2.52 -2.19
CA GLN A 71 -13.81 3.17 -1.30
C GLN A 71 -13.11 3.90 -0.14
N GLU A 72 -12.13 3.25 0.49
CA GLU A 72 -11.36 3.82 1.60
C GLU A 72 -10.51 5.04 1.16
N ASN A 73 -10.08 5.10 -0.10
CA ASN A 73 -9.13 6.09 -0.60
C ASN A 73 -9.72 7.00 -1.70
N ALA A 74 -11.04 7.05 -1.84
CA ALA A 74 -11.73 7.73 -2.94
C ALA A 74 -11.36 9.22 -3.08
N SER A 75 -11.14 9.92 -1.97
CA SER A 75 -10.76 11.34 -1.95
C SER A 75 -9.34 11.60 -2.49
N ALA A 76 -8.45 10.61 -2.37
CA ALA A 76 -7.10 10.64 -2.92
C ALA A 76 -7.09 10.21 -4.39
N ILE A 77 -7.94 9.25 -4.77
CA ILE A 77 -8.00 8.68 -6.14
C ILE A 77 -8.69 9.63 -7.12
N TYR A 78 -9.84 10.19 -6.72
CA TYR A 78 -10.68 10.98 -7.61
C TYR A 78 -10.49 12.49 -7.42
N LYS A 79 -10.66 13.22 -8.52
CA LYS A 79 -10.83 14.68 -8.53
C LYS A 79 -12.29 15.02 -8.21
N LYS A 80 -12.55 16.30 -7.93
CA LYS A 80 -13.91 16.82 -7.66
C LYS A 80 -14.90 16.58 -8.80
N ASN A 81 -14.42 16.43 -10.03
CA ASN A 81 -15.24 16.18 -11.22
C ASN A 81 -15.50 14.67 -11.47
N GLY A 82 -15.09 13.78 -10.56
CA GLY A 82 -15.26 12.33 -10.69
C GLY A 82 -14.21 11.62 -11.56
N SER A 83 -13.35 12.35 -12.27
CA SER A 83 -12.22 11.73 -12.98
C SER A 83 -11.06 11.40 -12.04
N GLU A 84 -10.29 10.37 -12.35
CA GLU A 84 -9.11 9.99 -11.55
C GLU A 84 -7.98 11.02 -11.64
N ARG A 85 -7.16 11.07 -10.60
CA ARG A 85 -5.89 11.81 -10.64
C ARG A 85 -4.89 11.12 -11.56
N ALA A 86 -3.93 11.88 -12.07
CA ALA A 86 -3.04 11.43 -13.14
C ALA A 86 -2.21 10.21 -12.73
N GLU A 87 -1.89 10.12 -11.44
CA GLU A 87 -1.13 9.06 -10.81
C GLU A 87 -1.89 7.72 -10.84
N PHE A 88 -3.22 7.76 -10.71
CA PHE A 88 -4.08 6.56 -10.80
C PHE A 88 -4.42 6.19 -12.24
N ALA A 89 -4.54 7.18 -13.14
CA ALA A 89 -4.60 6.89 -14.58
C ALA A 89 -3.32 6.16 -15.04
N GLN A 90 -2.15 6.54 -14.52
CA GLN A 90 -0.92 5.81 -14.74
C GLN A 90 -0.92 4.41 -14.10
N ALA A 91 -1.55 4.24 -12.95
CA ALA A 91 -1.73 2.93 -12.30
C ALA A 91 -2.58 1.98 -13.16
N ILE A 92 -3.62 2.47 -13.83
CA ILE A 92 -4.42 1.69 -14.79
C ILE A 92 -3.55 1.22 -15.95
N ASN A 93 -2.74 2.11 -16.53
CA ASN A 93 -1.81 1.70 -17.61
C ASN A 93 -0.83 0.61 -17.13
N MET A 94 -0.38 0.65 -15.87
CA MET A 94 0.46 -0.41 -15.28
C MET A 94 -0.29 -1.74 -15.18
N ILE A 95 -1.56 -1.70 -14.73
CA ILE A 95 -2.42 -2.89 -14.65
C ILE A 95 -2.59 -3.51 -16.04
N GLU A 96 -3.00 -2.72 -17.03
CA GLU A 96 -3.20 -3.18 -18.41
C GLU A 96 -1.91 -3.83 -18.94
N THR A 97 -0.77 -3.16 -18.77
CA THR A 97 0.53 -3.71 -19.19
C THR A 97 0.84 -5.07 -18.57
N LEU A 98 0.53 -5.25 -17.29
CA LEU A 98 0.74 -6.52 -16.57
C LEU A 98 -0.26 -7.61 -16.97
N GLU A 99 -1.48 -7.24 -17.37
CA GLU A 99 -2.47 -8.19 -17.88
C GLU A 99 -2.12 -8.75 -19.27
N TYR A 100 -1.40 -7.96 -20.09
CA TYR A 100 -0.90 -8.42 -21.38
C TYR A 100 0.34 -9.33 -21.27
N ASP A 101 0.97 -9.44 -20.09
CA ASP A 101 2.13 -10.31 -19.88
C ASP A 101 1.68 -11.72 -19.42
N ASP A 102 1.72 -12.67 -20.35
CA ASP A 102 1.30 -14.06 -20.09
C ASP A 102 2.04 -14.71 -18.92
N PHE A 103 3.34 -14.41 -18.76
CA PHE A 103 4.14 -14.98 -17.68
C PHE A 103 3.73 -14.41 -16.32
N PHE A 104 3.47 -13.11 -16.25
CA PHE A 104 2.96 -12.45 -15.07
C PHE A 104 1.58 -13.01 -14.68
N VAL A 105 0.65 -13.09 -15.62
CA VAL A 105 -0.71 -13.62 -15.38
C VAL A 105 -0.65 -15.07 -14.90
N LEU A 106 0.21 -15.91 -15.51
CA LEU A 106 0.45 -17.27 -15.06
C LEU A 106 0.95 -17.30 -13.61
N SER A 107 1.93 -16.45 -13.27
CA SER A 107 2.54 -16.40 -11.94
C SER A 107 1.55 -15.99 -10.84
N ILE A 108 0.63 -15.07 -11.14
CA ILE A 108 -0.40 -14.62 -10.20
C ILE A 108 -1.49 -15.69 -10.01
N LYS A 109 -1.90 -16.38 -11.08
CA LYS A 109 -2.86 -17.50 -10.99
C LYS A 109 -2.30 -18.67 -10.18
N ALA A 110 -1.03 -19.03 -10.40
CA ALA A 110 -0.39 -20.12 -9.68
C ALA A 110 -0.32 -19.90 -8.16
N ARG A 111 -0.25 -18.65 -7.68
CA ARG A 111 -0.28 -18.32 -6.25
C ARG A 111 -1.67 -18.40 -5.60
N LYS A 112 -2.74 -18.44 -6.39
CA LYS A 112 -4.13 -18.51 -5.89
C LYS A 112 -4.62 -19.96 -5.70
N ASN A 113 -3.89 -20.95 -6.23
CA ASN A 113 -4.13 -22.39 -6.07
C ASN A 113 -3.26 -22.97 -4.96
#